data_AF-A0A6N6SGT0-F1
#
_entry.id   AF-A0A6N6SGT0-F1
#
_cell.length_a   1.000
_cell.length_b   1.000
_cell.length_c   1.000
_cell.angle_alpha   90.00
_cell.angle_beta   90.00
_cell.angle_gamma   90.00
#
_symmetry.space_group_name_H-M   'P 1'
#
loop_
_entity.id
_entity.type
_entity.pdbx_description
1 polymer ?
#
loop_
_entity_poly.entity_id
_entity_poly.type
_entity_poly.pdbx_seq_one_letter_code
_entity_poly.pdbx_strand_id
1 'polypeptide(L)'
;MRLRAGISAGLAILGIVLFGVWLISPSALADVRGYLDAERLEALVARAGFWGPVLIVALMTVAVVASPIPSAPIALAAGAAYGQVWGTVQVVAGAELGALIAFGLARVLGRDVLRRVFGTSVDAGLLGSQTALTATVFASRLMPFVSFDMISYAAGLSRLHAWRFALATLAGIIPASFLLAHFGGEAASGDVGRATWAVFGLGLVTGLPLVWVALRGKGRQAKDDNP
;
A
#
# COMPACT_ATOMS: atom_id res chain seq x y z
N MET A 1 5.15 27.54 12.92
CA MET A 1 3.87 27.33 13.65
C MET A 1 2.67 27.13 12.74
N ARG A 2 2.43 27.99 11.72
CA ARG A 2 1.26 27.90 10.81
C ARG A 2 1.11 26.57 10.05
N LEU A 3 2.22 26.01 9.53
CA LEU A 3 2.22 24.72 8.81
C LEU A 3 1.84 23.53 9.71
N ARG A 4 2.26 23.58 10.99
CA ARG A 4 1.95 22.55 12.00
C ARG A 4 0.47 22.59 12.38
N ALA A 5 -0.08 23.79 12.57
CA ALA A 5 -1.50 24.01 12.87
C ALA A 5 -2.41 23.55 11.73
N GLY A 6 -2.03 23.79 10.46
CA GLY A 6 -2.77 23.33 9.29
C GLY A 6 -2.78 21.80 9.15
N ILE A 7 -1.66 21.15 9.44
CA ILE A 7 -1.54 19.67 9.41
C ILE A 7 -2.32 19.02 10.55
N SER A 8 -2.23 19.55 11.78
CA SER A 8 -3.02 19.07 12.91
C SER A 8 -4.52 19.32 12.72
N ALA A 9 -4.88 20.45 12.10
CA ALA A 9 -6.26 20.72 11.72
C ALA A 9 -6.74 19.76 10.63
N GLY A 10 -5.92 19.44 9.63
CA GLY A 10 -6.25 18.47 8.59
C GLY A 10 -6.46 17.05 9.13
N LEU A 11 -5.62 16.59 10.07
CA LEU A 11 -5.80 15.32 10.76
C LEU A 11 -6.99 15.33 11.73
N ALA A 12 -7.22 16.46 12.41
CA ALA A 12 -8.39 16.61 13.26
C ALA A 12 -9.66 16.60 12.43
N ILE A 13 -9.69 17.27 11.27
CA ILE A 13 -10.81 17.25 10.34
C ILE A 13 -11.00 15.84 9.78
N LEU A 14 -9.95 15.17 9.32
CA LEU A 14 -10.03 13.78 8.85
C LEU A 14 -10.50 12.84 9.95
N GLY A 15 -9.97 12.98 11.18
CA GLY A 15 -10.36 12.21 12.34
C GLY A 15 -11.80 12.48 12.80
N ILE A 16 -12.25 13.74 12.76
CA ILE A 16 -13.62 14.16 13.07
C ILE A 16 -14.58 13.67 11.97
N VAL A 17 -14.16 13.67 10.70
CA VAL A 17 -14.94 13.12 9.59
C VAL A 17 -15.06 11.60 9.76
N LEU A 18 -13.96 10.89 10.03
CA LEU A 18 -13.96 9.45 10.28
C LEU A 18 -14.77 9.08 11.53
N PHE A 19 -14.66 9.87 12.61
CA PHE A 19 -15.41 9.68 13.85
C PHE A 19 -16.89 10.04 13.69
N GLY A 20 -17.21 11.09 12.91
CA GLY A 20 -18.57 11.45 12.54
C GLY A 20 -19.22 10.39 11.67
N VAL A 21 -18.49 9.84 10.70
CA VAL A 21 -18.93 8.70 9.89
C VAL A 21 -19.14 7.46 10.76
N TRP A 22 -18.27 7.18 11.73
CA TRP A 22 -18.43 6.10 12.71
C TRP A 22 -19.66 6.29 13.61
N LEU A 23 -19.92 7.52 14.09
CA LEU A 23 -21.08 7.87 14.92
C LEU A 23 -22.40 7.73 14.17
N ILE A 24 -22.43 8.09 12.89
CA ILE A 24 -23.64 8.06 12.06
C ILE A 24 -23.90 6.64 11.56
N SER A 25 -22.86 5.85 11.28
CA SER A 25 -23.01 4.49 10.78
C SER A 25 -21.82 3.60 11.18
N PRO A 26 -21.87 2.97 12.37
CA PRO A 26 -20.81 2.07 12.84
C PRO A 26 -20.56 0.90 11.88
N SER A 27 -21.60 0.47 11.16
CA SER A 27 -21.53 -0.55 10.11
C SER A 27 -20.85 -0.06 8.84
N ALA A 28 -20.80 1.24 8.54
CA ALA A 28 -20.15 1.75 7.33
C ALA A 28 -18.63 1.46 7.32
N LEU A 29 -17.96 1.50 8.48
CA LEU A 29 -16.53 1.16 8.61
C LEU A 29 -16.27 -0.35 8.55
N ALA A 30 -17.23 -1.18 8.98
CA ALA A 30 -17.18 -2.63 8.82
C ALA A 30 -17.51 -3.05 7.38
N ASP A 31 -18.43 -2.32 6.73
CA ASP A 31 -18.87 -2.48 5.34
C ASP A 31 -17.94 -1.78 4.35
N VAL A 32 -16.90 -1.03 4.75
CA VAL A 32 -15.89 -0.50 3.82
C VAL A 32 -15.33 -1.63 2.93
N ARG A 33 -15.24 -2.86 3.45
CA ARG A 33 -14.90 -4.04 2.65
C ARG A 33 -15.89 -4.37 1.52
N GLY A 34 -17.18 -4.09 1.68
CA GLY A 34 -18.23 -4.22 0.65
C GLY A 34 -18.59 -2.91 -0.08
N TYR A 35 -18.04 -1.76 0.33
CA TYR A 35 -18.11 -0.51 -0.44
C TYR A 35 -16.87 -0.35 -1.35
N LEU A 36 -15.76 -1.00 -1.01
CA LEU A 36 -14.60 -1.19 -1.87
C LEU A 36 -14.78 -2.40 -2.81
N ASP A 37 -16.01 -2.70 -3.22
CA ASP A 37 -16.22 -3.60 -4.34
C ASP A 37 -15.69 -2.91 -5.60
N ALA A 38 -14.82 -3.60 -6.33
CA ALA A 38 -14.23 -3.06 -7.55
C ALA A 38 -15.31 -2.57 -8.54
N GLU A 39 -16.44 -3.27 -8.60
CA GLU A 39 -17.61 -2.92 -9.41
C GLU A 39 -18.26 -1.58 -9.01
N ARG A 40 -18.38 -1.29 -7.71
CA ARG A 40 -18.94 -0.01 -7.22
C ARG A 40 -17.98 1.15 -7.47
N LEU A 41 -16.68 0.90 -7.31
CA LEU A 41 -15.64 1.88 -7.62
C LEU A 41 -15.60 2.18 -9.12
N GLU A 42 -15.74 1.17 -9.96
CA GLU A 42 -15.86 1.34 -11.41
C GLU A 42 -17.08 2.19 -11.77
N ALA A 43 -18.25 1.91 -11.17
CA ALA A 43 -19.44 2.72 -11.38
C ALA A 43 -19.26 4.18 -10.92
N LEU A 44 -18.57 4.43 -9.81
CA LEU A 44 -18.23 5.77 -9.34
C LEU A 44 -17.28 6.50 -10.30
N VAL A 45 -16.26 5.80 -10.80
CA VAL A 45 -15.30 6.33 -11.78
C VAL A 45 -15.99 6.65 -13.10
N ALA A 46 -16.88 5.78 -13.57
CA ALA A 46 -17.69 6.01 -14.77
C ALA A 46 -18.58 7.25 -14.63
N ARG A 47 -19.22 7.44 -13.47
CA ARG A 47 -20.02 8.64 -13.17
C ARG A 47 -19.20 9.91 -13.08
N ALA A 48 -17.94 9.82 -12.66
CA ALA A 48 -17.03 10.97 -12.58
C ALA A 48 -16.56 11.45 -13.97
N GLY A 49 -16.68 10.63 -15.01
CA GLY A 49 -16.34 10.98 -16.38
C GLY A 49 -14.90 11.49 -16.50
N PHE A 50 -14.74 12.73 -16.96
CA PHE A 50 -13.42 13.38 -17.11
C PHE A 50 -12.60 13.44 -15.80
N TRP A 51 -13.26 13.50 -14.64
CA TRP A 51 -12.60 13.59 -13.33
C TRP A 51 -12.22 12.23 -12.74
N GLY A 52 -12.57 11.12 -13.39
CA GLY A 52 -12.33 9.78 -12.85
C GLY A 52 -10.84 9.46 -12.52
N PRO A 53 -9.83 9.90 -13.31
CA PRO A 53 -8.43 9.68 -12.93
C PRO A 53 -8.04 10.42 -11.64
N VAL A 54 -8.54 11.64 -11.46
CA VAL A 54 -8.30 12.44 -10.24
C VAL A 54 -8.99 11.78 -9.04
N LEU A 55 -10.18 11.21 -9.24
CA LEU A 55 -10.90 10.46 -8.22
C LEU A 55 -10.11 9.23 -7.78
N ILE A 56 -9.55 8.43 -8.70
CA ILE A 56 -8.70 7.28 -8.36
C ILE A 56 -7.49 7.72 -7.51
N VAL A 57 -6.78 8.75 -7.95
CA VAL A 57 -5.61 9.28 -7.22
C VAL A 57 -6.01 9.73 -5.82
N ALA A 58 -7.14 10.45 -5.69
CA ALA A 58 -7.64 10.93 -4.41
C ALA A 58 -8.06 9.78 -3.48
N LEU A 59 -8.83 8.82 -3.99
CA LEU A 59 -9.26 7.63 -3.23
C LEU A 59 -8.06 6.82 -2.75
N MET A 60 -7.09 6.58 -3.63
CA MET A 60 -5.86 5.87 -3.29
C MET A 60 -5.04 6.62 -2.24
N THR A 61 -4.91 7.94 -2.38
CA THR A 61 -4.22 8.80 -1.40
C THR A 61 -4.88 8.68 -0.03
N VAL A 62 -6.21 8.80 0.03
CA VAL A 62 -6.99 8.70 1.27
C VAL A 62 -6.83 7.30 1.88
N ALA A 63 -6.91 6.23 1.08
CA ALA A 63 -6.77 4.86 1.57
C ALA A 63 -5.41 4.63 2.26
N VAL A 64 -4.33 5.15 1.67
CA VAL A 64 -2.97 5.05 2.24
C VAL A 64 -2.80 5.89 3.50
N VAL A 65 -3.34 7.13 3.51
CA VAL A 65 -3.22 8.02 4.68
C VAL A 65 -4.05 7.51 5.85
N ALA A 66 -5.28 7.05 5.59
CA ALA A 66 -6.25 6.62 6.60
C ALA A 66 -6.10 5.14 7.00
N SER A 67 -4.92 4.55 6.78
CA SER A 67 -4.57 3.16 7.10
C SER A 67 -5.31 2.56 8.31
N PRO A 68 -5.79 1.30 8.26
CA PRO A 68 -5.53 0.27 7.25
C PRO A 68 -6.71 0.07 6.27
N ILE A 69 -6.99 1.06 5.42
CA ILE A 69 -8.01 0.90 4.37
C ILE A 69 -7.45 0.04 3.23
N PRO A 70 -8.15 -1.03 2.80
CA PRO A 70 -7.69 -1.84 1.66
C PRO A 70 -7.60 -1.02 0.37
N SER A 71 -6.39 -0.89 -0.19
CA SER A 71 -6.15 -0.14 -1.43
C SER A 71 -6.22 -0.99 -2.70
N ALA A 72 -6.18 -2.33 -2.56
CA ALA A 72 -6.22 -3.26 -3.68
C ALA A 72 -7.46 -3.09 -4.58
N PRO A 73 -8.68 -2.90 -4.05
CA PRO A 73 -9.85 -2.74 -4.92
C PRO A 73 -9.82 -1.44 -5.73
N ILE A 74 -9.21 -0.38 -5.21
CA ILE A 74 -9.01 0.87 -5.94
C ILE A 74 -8.08 0.64 -7.13
N ALA A 75 -7.02 -0.15 -6.94
CA ALA A 75 -6.10 -0.49 -8.02
C ALA A 75 -6.74 -1.40 -9.09
N LEU A 76 -7.56 -2.37 -8.68
CA LEU A 76 -8.35 -3.18 -9.61
C LEU A 76 -9.33 -2.32 -10.41
N ALA A 77 -10.10 -1.44 -9.75
CA ALA A 77 -11.03 -0.54 -10.41
C ALA A 77 -10.33 0.42 -11.38
N ALA A 78 -9.15 0.94 -11.02
CA ALA A 78 -8.35 1.77 -11.91
C ALA A 78 -7.88 1.01 -13.16
N GLY A 79 -7.48 -0.26 -12.99
CA GLY A 79 -7.11 -1.15 -14.08
C GLY A 79 -8.30 -1.50 -15.00
N ALA A 80 -9.46 -1.77 -14.42
CA ALA A 80 -10.70 -2.01 -15.13
C ALA A 80 -11.12 -0.79 -15.98
N ALA A 81 -11.11 0.40 -15.38
CA ALA A 81 -11.61 1.62 -16.02
C ALA A 81 -10.63 2.24 -17.04
N TYR A 82 -9.31 2.16 -16.80
CA TYR A 82 -8.30 2.88 -17.60
C TYR A 82 -7.28 1.96 -18.26
N GLY A 83 -7.40 0.65 -18.08
CA GLY A 83 -6.42 -0.31 -18.54
C GLY A 83 -5.16 -0.33 -17.68
N GLN A 84 -4.31 -1.34 -17.93
CA GLN A 84 -3.15 -1.64 -17.11
C GLN A 84 -2.19 -0.45 -16.95
N VAL A 85 -1.78 0.20 -18.04
CA VAL A 85 -0.76 1.26 -17.99
C VAL A 85 -1.28 2.50 -17.28
N TRP A 86 -2.42 3.05 -17.70
CA TRP A 86 -2.97 4.27 -17.13
C TRP A 86 -3.54 4.05 -15.72
N GLY A 87 -4.12 2.89 -15.44
CA GLY A 87 -4.51 2.48 -14.09
C GLY A 87 -3.31 2.44 -13.15
N THR A 88 -2.19 1.85 -13.59
CA THR A 88 -0.93 1.83 -12.81
C THR A 88 -0.45 3.23 -12.49
N VAL A 89 -0.43 4.14 -13.47
CA VAL A 89 0.04 5.53 -13.25
C VAL A 89 -0.80 6.22 -12.18
N GLN A 90 -2.13 6.08 -12.24
CA GLN A 90 -3.04 6.70 -11.26
C GLN A 90 -2.86 6.11 -9.85
N VAL A 91 -2.75 4.78 -9.76
CA VAL A 91 -2.55 4.06 -8.49
C VAL A 91 -1.21 4.44 -7.86
N VAL A 92 -0.13 4.42 -8.64
CA VAL A 92 1.21 4.81 -8.18
C VAL A 92 1.22 6.26 -7.72
N ALA A 93 0.61 7.17 -8.48
CA ALA A 93 0.54 8.59 -8.10
C ALA A 93 -0.20 8.79 -6.77
N GLY A 94 -1.38 8.18 -6.60
CA GLY A 94 -2.13 8.30 -5.36
C GLY A 94 -1.45 7.62 -4.17
N ALA A 95 -0.85 6.44 -4.37
CA ALA A 95 -0.15 5.73 -3.31
C ALA A 95 1.11 6.47 -2.85
N GLU A 96 1.88 7.03 -3.79
CA GLU A 96 3.07 7.83 -3.51
C GLU A 96 2.69 9.11 -2.75
N LEU A 97 1.65 9.83 -3.20
CA LEU A 97 1.14 11.01 -2.50
C LEU A 97 0.70 10.67 -1.08
N GLY A 98 -0.07 9.60 -0.90
CA GLY A 98 -0.52 9.15 0.42
C GLY A 98 0.65 8.77 1.33
N ALA A 99 1.65 8.06 0.80
CA ALA A 99 2.83 7.65 1.54
C ALA A 99 3.68 8.86 1.97
N LEU A 100 3.85 9.85 1.10
CA LEU A 100 4.54 11.10 1.42
C LEU A 100 3.80 11.92 2.48
N ILE A 101 2.47 11.96 2.43
CA ILE A 101 1.64 12.58 3.46
C ILE A 101 1.86 11.85 4.79
N ALA A 102 1.66 10.53 4.85
CA ALA A 102 1.85 9.73 6.05
C ALA A 102 3.25 9.90 6.67
N PHE A 103 4.28 9.88 5.82
CA PHE A 103 5.67 10.12 6.21
C PHE A 103 5.87 11.54 6.78
N GLY A 104 5.31 12.56 6.14
CA GLY A 104 5.36 13.95 6.60
C GLY A 104 4.62 14.16 7.92
N LEU A 105 3.44 13.56 8.05
CA LEU A 105 2.64 13.56 9.28
C LEU A 105 3.42 12.97 10.45
N ALA A 106 4.00 11.78 10.26
CA ALA A 106 4.84 11.14 11.27
C ALA A 106 6.03 12.03 11.65
N ARG A 107 6.70 12.64 10.67
CA ARG A 107 7.88 13.46 10.91
C ARG A 107 7.58 14.72 11.72
N VAL A 108 6.44 15.35 11.45
CA VAL A 108 6.07 16.63 12.08
C VAL A 108 5.41 16.42 13.44
N LEU A 109 4.52 15.43 13.56
CA LEU A 109 3.69 15.19 14.75
C LEU A 109 4.29 14.13 15.68
N GLY A 110 4.90 13.10 15.11
CA GLY A 110 5.36 11.94 15.86
C GLY A 110 6.58 12.21 16.75
N ARG A 111 7.37 13.26 16.47
CA ARG A 111 8.45 13.69 17.37
C ARG A 111 7.93 14.14 18.74
N ASP A 112 6.77 14.78 18.80
CA ASP A 112 6.18 15.26 20.06
C ASP A 112 5.50 14.11 20.82
N VAL A 113 4.90 13.14 20.12
CA VAL A 113 4.38 11.89 20.71
C VAL A 113 5.52 11.05 21.29
N LEU A 114 6.60 10.83 20.54
CA LEU A 114 7.77 10.09 21.02
C LEU A 114 8.40 10.77 22.24
N ARG A 115 8.53 12.10 22.24
CA ARG A 115 9.05 12.86 23.39
C ARG A 115 8.17 12.77 24.63
N ARG A 116 6.83 12.75 24.46
CA ARG A 116 5.89 12.62 25.58
C ARG A 116 5.83 11.21 26.16
N VAL A 117 5.91 10.20 25.30
CA VAL A 117 5.78 8.79 25.72
C VAL A 117 7.09 8.22 26.23
N PHE A 118 8.22 8.60 25.62
CA PHE A 118 9.52 7.99 25.90
C PHE A 118 10.60 8.95 26.43
N GLY A 119 10.26 10.22 26.67
CA GLY A 119 11.18 11.23 27.22
C GLY A 119 12.20 11.78 26.20
N THR A 120 13.13 12.61 26.69
CA THR A 120 14.18 13.27 25.89
C THR A 120 15.28 12.33 25.40
N SER A 121 15.31 11.10 25.90
CA SER A 121 16.37 10.10 25.65
C SER A 121 16.11 9.19 24.45
N VAL A 122 14.98 9.32 23.74
CA VAL A 122 14.83 8.64 22.46
C VAL A 122 15.57 9.42 21.39
N ASP A 123 16.86 9.13 21.33
CA ASP A 123 17.63 9.34 20.13
C ASP A 123 16.97 8.46 19.04
N ALA A 124 16.07 9.04 18.25
CA ALA A 124 15.36 8.39 17.14
C ALA A 124 16.30 7.98 15.99
N GLY A 125 17.58 7.73 16.29
CA GLY A 125 18.58 7.06 15.47
C GLY A 125 18.49 5.54 15.52
N LEU A 126 17.43 4.96 16.10
CA LEU A 126 17.28 3.52 16.36
C LEU A 126 17.26 2.59 15.13
N LEU A 127 17.34 3.06 13.89
CA LEU A 127 17.10 2.20 12.73
C LEU A 127 18.08 2.45 11.58
N GLY A 128 19.35 2.09 11.77
CA GLY A 128 20.25 1.72 10.66
C GLY A 128 20.72 2.83 9.71
N SER A 129 21.59 2.43 8.79
CA SER A 129 22.10 3.32 7.73
C SER A 129 20.96 3.77 6.82
N GLN A 130 21.15 4.90 6.14
CA GLN A 130 20.18 5.37 5.14
C GLN A 130 19.88 4.29 4.10
N THR A 131 20.88 3.46 3.76
CA THR A 131 20.73 2.34 2.81
C THR A 131 19.87 1.22 3.37
N ALA A 132 20.07 0.84 4.64
CA ALA A 132 19.22 -0.15 5.30
C ALA A 132 17.76 0.32 5.34
N LEU A 133 17.51 1.56 5.76
CA LEU A 133 16.15 2.14 5.79
C LEU A 133 15.49 2.20 4.41
N THR A 134 16.26 2.60 3.38
CA THR A 134 15.77 2.62 2.00
C THR A 134 15.39 1.21 1.53
N ALA A 135 16.24 0.23 1.80
CA ALA A 135 16.00 -1.16 1.45
C ALA A 135 14.80 -1.76 2.21
N THR A 136 14.63 -1.43 3.49
CA THR A 136 13.46 -1.86 4.27
C THR A 136 12.16 -1.30 3.70
N VAL A 137 12.12 -0.02 3.34
CA VAL A 137 10.95 0.59 2.70
C VAL A 137 10.66 -0.11 1.38
N PHE A 138 11.65 -0.27 0.50
CA PHE A 138 11.48 -0.95 -0.78
C PHE A 138 10.98 -2.40 -0.60
N ALA A 139 11.64 -3.19 0.25
CA ALA A 139 11.27 -4.57 0.50
C ALA A 139 9.85 -4.69 1.07
N SER A 140 9.43 -3.76 1.93
CA SER A 140 8.06 -3.75 2.46
C SER A 140 7.00 -3.56 1.38
N ARG A 141 7.31 -2.89 0.27
CA ARG A 141 6.36 -2.69 -0.84
C ARG A 141 6.21 -3.94 -1.71
N LEU A 142 7.22 -4.80 -1.71
CA LEU A 142 7.20 -6.07 -2.43
C LEU A 142 6.55 -7.20 -1.63
N MET A 143 6.47 -7.07 -0.31
CA MET A 143 5.90 -8.07 0.57
C MET A 143 4.41 -7.79 0.86
N PRO A 144 3.47 -8.64 0.42
CA PRO A 144 2.04 -8.38 0.57
C PRO A 144 1.55 -8.46 2.03
N PHE A 145 2.30 -9.10 2.92
CA PHE A 145 1.93 -9.30 4.33
C PHE A 145 2.33 -8.13 5.23
N VAL A 146 3.10 -7.17 4.71
CA VAL A 146 3.57 -6.02 5.48
C VAL A 146 2.67 -4.83 5.17
N SER A 147 2.06 -4.23 6.20
CA SER A 147 1.33 -2.97 6.02
C SER A 147 2.32 -1.88 5.62
N PHE A 148 2.29 -1.52 4.35
CA PHE A 148 3.21 -0.55 3.80
C PHE A 148 2.94 0.86 4.38
N ASP A 149 1.70 1.16 4.75
CA ASP A 149 1.31 2.40 5.42
C ASP A 149 1.99 2.54 6.78
N MET A 150 1.99 1.47 7.60
CA MET A 150 2.68 1.46 8.89
C MET A 150 4.18 1.71 8.72
N ILE A 151 4.78 1.14 7.68
CA ILE A 151 6.19 1.40 7.33
C ILE A 151 6.40 2.86 6.89
N SER A 152 5.44 3.49 6.20
CA SER A 152 5.52 4.92 5.87
C SER A 152 5.55 5.81 7.12
N TYR A 153 4.69 5.51 8.10
CA TYR A 153 4.69 6.22 9.38
C TYR A 153 5.99 5.96 10.15
N ALA A 154 6.45 4.72 10.24
CA ALA A 154 7.72 4.37 10.90
C ALA A 154 8.93 5.05 10.22
N ALA A 155 8.96 5.06 8.88
CA ALA A 155 10.00 5.73 8.10
C ALA A 155 10.01 7.24 8.36
N GLY A 156 8.85 7.88 8.55
CA GLY A 156 8.76 9.30 8.89
C GLY A 156 9.31 9.64 10.27
N LEU A 157 9.24 8.72 11.23
CA LEU A 157 9.87 8.85 12.55
C LEU A 157 11.40 8.63 12.53
N SER A 158 11.90 7.91 11.52
CA SER A 158 13.33 7.62 11.35
C SER A 158 14.13 8.84 10.86
N ARG A 159 15.45 8.66 10.71
CA ARG A 159 16.36 9.63 10.06
C ARG A 159 16.36 9.54 8.52
N LEU A 160 15.51 8.73 7.89
CA LEU A 160 15.49 8.55 6.43
C LEU A 160 15.17 9.86 5.70
N HIS A 161 15.95 10.19 4.66
CA HIS A 161 15.67 11.35 3.81
C HIS A 161 14.39 11.14 2.98
N ALA A 162 13.58 12.20 2.85
CA ALA A 162 12.30 12.14 2.13
C ALA A 162 12.46 11.68 0.67
N TRP A 163 13.52 12.10 -0.03
CA TRP A 163 13.75 11.68 -1.42
C TRP A 163 14.08 10.18 -1.54
N ARG A 164 14.81 9.62 -0.56
CA ARG A 164 15.14 8.18 -0.55
C ARG A 164 13.91 7.35 -0.26
N PHE A 165 13.07 7.83 0.66
CA PHE A 165 11.77 7.25 0.93
C PHE A 165 10.88 7.27 -0.32
N ALA A 166 10.80 8.41 -1.00
CA ALA A 166 10.00 8.56 -2.22
C ALA A 166 10.45 7.60 -3.32
N LEU A 167 11.74 7.57 -3.64
CA LEU A 167 12.27 6.67 -4.68
C LEU A 167 12.09 5.20 -4.33
N ALA A 168 12.33 4.81 -3.07
CA ALA A 168 12.12 3.43 -2.63
C ALA A 168 10.65 3.02 -2.69
N THR A 169 9.75 3.93 -2.32
CA THR A 169 8.31 3.72 -2.35
C THR A 169 7.83 3.60 -3.79
N LEU A 170 8.18 4.55 -4.64
CA LEU A 170 7.85 4.56 -6.06
C LEU A 170 8.32 3.27 -6.76
N ALA A 171 9.61 2.93 -6.60
CA ALA A 171 10.17 1.72 -7.20
C ALA A 171 9.51 0.43 -6.70
N GLY A 172 9.10 0.40 -5.43
CA GLY A 172 8.46 -0.76 -4.83
C GLY A 172 6.97 -0.91 -5.17
N ILE A 173 6.25 0.21 -5.32
CA ILE A 173 4.80 0.21 -5.59
C ILE A 173 4.49 -0.03 -7.07
N ILE A 174 5.37 0.36 -7.99
CA ILE A 174 5.15 0.18 -9.44
C ILE A 174 4.85 -1.29 -9.82
N PRO A 175 5.67 -2.29 -9.45
CA PRO A 175 5.41 -3.68 -9.84
C PRO A 175 4.08 -4.22 -9.29
N ALA A 176 3.78 -3.93 -8.02
CA ALA A 176 2.54 -4.36 -7.39
C ALA A 176 1.31 -3.70 -8.03
N SER A 177 1.38 -2.39 -8.28
CA SER A 177 0.30 -1.62 -8.92
C SER A 177 0.06 -2.08 -10.36
N PHE A 178 1.14 -2.43 -11.07
CA PHE A 178 1.06 -2.93 -12.43
C PHE A 178 0.35 -4.28 -12.51
N LEU A 179 0.66 -5.20 -11.59
CA LEU A 179 -0.03 -6.49 -11.50
C LEU A 179 -1.50 -6.31 -11.14
N LEU A 180 -1.82 -5.49 -10.13
CA LEU A 180 -3.22 -5.25 -9.76
C LEU A 180 -4.01 -4.56 -10.88
N ALA A 181 -3.45 -3.55 -11.53
CA ALA A 181 -4.13 -2.89 -12.65
C ALA A 181 -4.33 -3.83 -13.85
N HIS A 182 -3.40 -4.77 -14.09
CA HIS A 182 -3.56 -5.81 -15.09
C HIS A 182 -4.75 -6.73 -14.77
N PHE A 183 -4.78 -7.28 -13.54
CA PHE A 183 -5.88 -8.16 -13.12
C PHE A 183 -7.23 -7.44 -13.13
N GLY A 184 -7.27 -6.15 -12.79
CA GLY A 184 -8.48 -5.33 -12.90
C GLY A 184 -8.98 -5.22 -14.33
N GLY A 185 -8.07 -4.95 -15.28
CA GLY A 185 -8.40 -4.90 -16.71
C GLY A 185 -8.84 -6.25 -17.29
N GLU A 186 -8.20 -7.35 -16.86
CA GLU A 186 -8.61 -8.70 -17.28
C GLU A 186 -9.98 -9.09 -16.72
N ALA A 187 -10.26 -8.77 -15.45
CA ALA A 187 -11.55 -9.03 -14.83
C ALA A 187 -12.69 -8.27 -15.52
N ALA A 188 -12.45 -7.00 -15.90
CA ALA A 188 -13.43 -6.16 -16.59
C ALA A 188 -13.67 -6.56 -18.06
N SER A 189 -12.69 -7.18 -18.72
CA SER A 189 -12.83 -7.63 -20.11
C SER A 189 -13.60 -8.96 -20.25
N GLY A 190 -13.95 -9.62 -19.15
CA GLY A 190 -14.81 -10.81 -19.14
C GLY A 190 -14.15 -12.11 -19.63
N ASP A 191 -12.84 -12.10 -19.88
CA ASP A 191 -12.11 -13.24 -20.44
C ASP A 191 -11.54 -14.15 -19.32
N VAL A 192 -12.45 -14.80 -18.59
CA VAL A 192 -12.17 -15.69 -17.43
C VAL A 192 -11.17 -16.81 -17.78
N GLY A 193 -11.02 -17.13 -19.07
CA GLY A 193 -10.08 -18.11 -19.59
C GLY A 193 -8.60 -17.75 -19.38
N ARG A 194 -8.23 -16.46 -19.44
CA ARG A 194 -6.82 -16.01 -19.33
C ARG A 194 -6.35 -15.79 -17.89
N ALA A 195 -7.23 -15.33 -17.01
CA ALA A 195 -6.97 -15.28 -15.57
C ALA A 195 -6.64 -16.67 -14.99
N THR A 196 -7.27 -17.71 -15.53
CA THR A 196 -6.97 -19.12 -15.20
C THR A 196 -5.52 -19.46 -15.61
N TRP A 197 -5.09 -19.10 -16.82
CA TRP A 197 -3.70 -19.29 -17.28
C TRP A 197 -2.68 -18.46 -16.50
N ALA A 198 -3.03 -17.24 -16.07
CA ALA A 198 -2.18 -16.40 -15.25
C ALA A 198 -2.01 -16.95 -13.82
N VAL A 199 -3.08 -17.50 -13.23
CA VAL A 199 -3.03 -18.20 -11.93
C VAL A 199 -2.23 -19.49 -12.03
N PHE A 200 -2.37 -20.25 -13.12
CA PHE A 200 -1.52 -21.42 -13.40
C PHE A 200 -0.06 -21.03 -13.64
N GLY A 201 0.20 -19.93 -14.35
CA GLY A 201 1.53 -19.39 -14.56
C GLY A 201 2.19 -18.94 -13.26
N LEU A 202 1.46 -18.21 -12.42
CA LEU A 202 1.94 -17.77 -11.10
C LEU A 202 2.14 -18.96 -10.15
N GLY A 203 1.25 -19.95 -10.19
CA GLY A 203 1.36 -21.21 -9.47
C GLY A 203 2.58 -22.04 -9.91
N LEU A 204 2.92 -22.05 -11.20
CA LEU A 204 4.15 -22.70 -11.70
C LEU A 204 5.40 -21.93 -11.26
N VAL A 205 5.40 -20.60 -11.37
CA VAL A 205 6.54 -19.76 -10.99
C VAL A 205 6.82 -19.81 -9.48
N THR A 206 5.79 -19.92 -8.65
CA THR A 206 5.91 -20.01 -7.18
C THR A 206 6.05 -21.45 -6.66
N GLY A 207 5.36 -22.39 -7.29
CA GLY A 207 5.31 -23.80 -6.88
C GLY A 207 6.52 -24.62 -7.35
N LEU A 208 7.03 -24.41 -8.57
CA LEU A 208 8.19 -25.17 -9.08
C LEU A 208 9.45 -24.97 -8.22
N PRO A 209 9.80 -23.75 -7.76
CA PRO A 209 10.94 -23.57 -6.87
C PRO A 209 10.72 -24.22 -5.50
N LEU A 210 9.50 -24.17 -4.94
CA LEU A 210 9.18 -24.78 -3.64
C LEU A 210 9.23 -26.31 -3.71
N VAL A 211 8.69 -26.90 -4.76
CA VAL A 211 8.76 -28.34 -5.01
C VAL A 211 10.20 -28.77 -5.30
N TRP A 212 10.97 -27.99 -6.05
CA TRP A 212 12.38 -28.28 -6.30
C TRP A 212 13.23 -28.22 -5.02
N VAL A 213 12.99 -27.24 -4.15
CA VAL A 213 13.65 -27.14 -2.83
C VAL A 213 13.22 -28.28 -1.91
N ALA A 214 11.93 -28.64 -1.88
CA ALA A 214 11.43 -29.76 -1.07
C ALA A 214 12.00 -31.12 -1.54
N LEU A 215 12.09 -31.33 -2.85
CA LEU A 215 12.67 -32.54 -3.44
C LEU A 215 14.20 -32.61 -3.26
N ARG A 216 14.90 -31.47 -3.32
CA ARG A 216 16.35 -31.41 -3.02
C ARG A 216 16.68 -31.51 -1.53
N GLY A 217 15.76 -31.09 -0.64
CA GLY A 217 15.89 -31.25 0.80
C GLY A 217 15.81 -32.71 1.24
N LYS A 218 14.87 -33.49 0.67
CA LYS A 218 14.75 -34.93 0.94
C LYS A 218 15.96 -35.75 0.49
N GLY A 219 16.64 -35.35 -0.59
CA GLY A 219 17.82 -36.04 -1.09
C GLY A 219 19.11 -35.83 -0.27
N ARG A 220 19.18 -34.79 0.57
CA ARG A 220 20.34 -34.54 1.46
C ARG A 220 20.19 -35.23 2.83
N GLN A 221 18.97 -35.33 3.36
CA GLN A 221 18.72 -36.05 4.62
C GLN A 221 18.92 -37.57 4.48
N ALA A 222 18.57 -38.16 3.33
CA ALA A 222 18.79 -39.59 3.10
C ALA A 222 20.27 -40.00 2.93
N LYS A 223 21.21 -39.04 2.85
CA LYS A 223 22.65 -39.32 2.71
C LYS A 223 23.44 -39.19 4.02
N ASP A 224 22.89 -38.50 5.02
CA ASP A 224 23.50 -38.35 6.35
C ASP A 224 23.03 -39.45 7.34
N ASP A 225 21.98 -40.21 7.00
CA ASP A 225 21.44 -41.31 7.83
C ASP A 225 21.91 -42.72 7.40
N ASN A 226 22.91 -42.83 6.51
CA ASN A 226 23.52 -44.12 6.18
C ASN A 226 24.88 -44.25 6.89
N PRO A 227 24.98 -44.96 8.02
CA PRO A 227 26.26 -45.27 8.66
C PRO A 227 27.16 -46.14 7.77
#